data_AF-A0A3D2HTD0-F1
#
_entry.id   AF-A0A3D2HTD0-F1
#
_cell.length_a   1.000
_cell.length_b   1.000
_cell.length_c   1.000
_cell.angle_alpha   90.00
_cell.angle_beta   90.00
_cell.angle_gamma   90.00
#
_symmetry.space_group_name_H-M   'P 1'
#
loop_
_entity.id
_entity.type
_entity.pdbx_description
1 polymer ?
#
loop_
_entity_poly.entity_id
_entity_poly.type
_entity_poly.pdbx_seq_one_letter_code
_entity_poly.pdbx_strand_id
1 'polypeptide(L)'
;MKNKKSQYSPLSKALTVFFVFLCLAWVIPIFEVLINSFKENSAVNLNPFALPNSESFVGFANYIKGMTFGNYPFLKSVSYSLFITVVSVA
;
A
#
# COMPACT_ATOMS: atom_id res chain seq x y z
N MET A 1 -6.53 -42.81 22.24
CA MET A 1 -6.24 -41.65 21.36
C MET A 1 -6.54 -40.37 22.12
N LYS A 2 -5.52 -39.61 22.55
CA LYS A 2 -5.71 -38.37 23.33
C LYS A 2 -6.10 -37.23 22.38
N ASN A 3 -7.35 -36.79 22.45
CA ASN A 3 -7.84 -35.58 21.78
C ASN A 3 -7.05 -34.36 22.29
N LYS A 4 -6.07 -33.88 21.51
CA LYS A 4 -5.43 -32.59 21.75
C LYS A 4 -6.44 -31.49 21.44
N LYS A 5 -7.29 -31.15 22.42
CA LYS A 5 -8.07 -29.91 22.36
C LYS A 5 -7.08 -28.75 22.39
N SER A 6 -7.03 -28.01 21.29
CA SER A 6 -6.17 -26.86 21.01
C SER A 6 -5.78 -26.05 22.26
N GLN A 7 -4.49 -26.09 22.60
CA GLN A 7 -3.90 -25.57 23.82
C GLN A 7 -3.54 -24.07 23.71
N TYR A 8 -4.52 -23.19 23.46
CA TYR A 8 -4.27 -21.73 23.47
C TYR A 8 -4.91 -21.09 24.68
N SER A 9 -4.11 -20.30 25.43
CA SER A 9 -4.61 -19.54 26.57
C SER A 9 -5.62 -18.47 26.12
N PRO A 10 -6.58 -18.07 26.98
CA PRO A 10 -7.47 -16.94 26.68
C PRO A 10 -6.71 -15.66 26.28
N LEU A 11 -5.54 -15.42 26.90
CA LEU A 11 -4.65 -14.31 26.57
C LEU A 11 -4.11 -14.41 25.14
N SER A 12 -3.68 -15.60 24.71
CA SER A 12 -3.19 -15.82 23.33
C SER A 12 -4.26 -15.47 22.29
N LYS A 13 -5.53 -15.79 22.55
CA LYS A 13 -6.65 -15.42 21.67
C LYS A 13 -6.88 -13.91 21.65
N ALA A 14 -6.89 -13.27 22.83
CA ALA A 14 -7.06 -11.83 22.94
C ALA A 14 -5.92 -11.06 22.22
N LEU A 15 -4.68 -11.49 22.40
CA LEU A 15 -3.51 -10.93 21.71
C LEU A 15 -3.59 -11.12 20.19
N THR A 16 -4.05 -12.29 19.73
CA THR A 16 -4.24 -12.51 18.28
C THR A 16 -5.24 -11.52 17.69
N VAL A 17 -6.38 -11.32 18.35
CA VAL A 17 -7.39 -10.34 17.92
C VAL A 17 -6.82 -8.93 17.93
N PHE A 18 -6.10 -8.55 18.98
CA PHE A 18 -5.43 -7.25 19.08
C PHE A 18 -4.43 -7.03 17.93
N PHE A 19 -3.56 -8.00 17.66
CA PHE A 19 -2.56 -7.89 16.60
C PHE A 19 -3.21 -7.85 15.21
N VAL A 20 -4.35 -8.50 14.99
CA VAL A 20 -5.11 -8.35 13.74
C VAL A 20 -5.54 -6.90 13.54
N PHE A 21 -6.12 -6.25 14.55
CA PHE A 21 -6.50 -4.85 14.43
C PHE A 21 -5.29 -3.92 14.26
N LEU A 22 -4.20 -4.19 14.97
CA LEU A 22 -2.96 -3.43 14.83
C LEU A 22 -2.41 -3.54 13.41
N CYS A 23 -2.37 -4.75 12.84
CA CYS A 23 -1.94 -4.96 11.46
C CYS A 23 -2.85 -4.22 10.47
N LEU A 24 -4.18 -4.29 10.64
CA LEU A 24 -5.10 -3.57 9.77
C LEU A 24 -4.84 -2.06 9.84
N ALA A 25 -4.72 -1.50 11.03
CA ALA A 25 -4.40 -0.08 11.22
C ALA A 25 -3.08 0.31 10.55
N TRP A 26 -2.08 -0.59 10.57
CA TRP A 26 -0.76 -0.35 9.97
C TRP A 26 -0.78 -0.35 8.44
N VAL A 27 -1.72 -1.08 7.81
CA VAL A 27 -1.82 -1.17 6.34
C VAL A 27 -2.73 -0.07 5.76
N ILE A 28 -3.57 0.59 6.58
CA ILE A 28 -4.44 1.70 6.14
C ILE A 28 -3.68 2.74 5.29
N PRO A 29 -2.50 3.27 5.68
CA PRO A 29 -1.79 4.26 4.87
C PRO A 29 -1.38 3.75 3.48
N ILE A 30 -1.09 2.45 3.34
CA ILE A 30 -0.75 1.85 2.05
C ILE A 30 -1.98 1.84 1.14
N PHE A 31 -3.15 1.46 1.67
CA PHE A 31 -4.40 1.52 0.93
C PHE A 31 -4.80 2.95 0.58
N GLU A 32 -4.55 3.91 1.47
CA GLU A 32 -4.82 5.33 1.24
C GLU A 32 -4.02 5.85 0.04
N VAL A 33 -2.71 5.59 0.01
CA VAL A 33 -1.85 5.97 -1.12
C VAL A 33 -2.30 5.30 -2.42
N LEU A 34 -2.68 4.01 -2.35
CA LEU A 34 -3.19 3.28 -3.50
C LEU A 34 -4.48 3.91 -4.04
N ILE A 35 -5.46 4.19 -3.18
CA ILE A 35 -6.73 4.81 -3.58
C ILE A 35 -6.49 6.23 -4.12
N ASN A 36 -5.65 7.01 -3.46
CA ASN A 36 -5.27 8.36 -3.88
C ASN A 36 -4.57 8.38 -5.23
N SER A 37 -3.82 7.34 -5.59
CA SER A 37 -3.19 7.23 -6.92
C SER A 37 -4.20 7.25 -8.07
N PHE A 38 -5.47 6.91 -7.81
CA PHE A 38 -6.56 6.97 -8.78
C PHE A 38 -7.40 8.25 -8.69
N LYS A 39 -7.10 9.16 -7.77
CA LYS A 39 -7.81 10.42 -7.59
C LYS A 39 -7.10 11.59 -8.28
N GLU A 40 -7.84 12.58 -8.73
CA GLU A 40 -7.28 13.87 -9.14
C GLU A 40 -6.56 14.59 -7.99
N ASN A 41 -5.62 15.47 -8.30
CA ASN A 41 -4.76 16.12 -7.30
C ASN A 41 -5.54 16.95 -6.26
N SER A 42 -6.60 17.65 -6.69
CA SER A 42 -7.54 18.36 -5.81
C SER A 42 -8.19 17.43 -4.80
N ALA A 43 -8.72 16.29 -5.25
CA ALA A 43 -9.38 15.32 -4.41
C ALA A 43 -8.43 14.63 -3.40
N VAL A 44 -7.15 14.44 -3.77
CA VAL A 44 -6.12 13.94 -2.83
C VAL A 44 -5.87 14.91 -1.68
N ASN A 45 -5.83 16.23 -1.97
CA ASN A 45 -5.54 17.25 -0.95
C ASN A 45 -6.75 17.59 -0.07
N LEU A 46 -7.93 17.72 -0.68
CA LEU A 46 -9.14 18.16 0.02
C LEU A 46 -9.84 17.01 0.75
N ASN A 47 -9.79 15.80 0.19
CA ASN A 47 -10.53 14.63 0.69
C ASN A 47 -9.66 13.35 0.65
N PRO A 48 -8.54 13.28 1.40
CA PRO A 48 -7.59 12.18 1.33
C PRO A 48 -8.21 10.81 1.67
N PHE A 49 -9.06 10.75 2.69
CA PHE A 49 -9.70 9.50 3.13
C PHE A 49 -11.01 9.16 2.40
N ALA A 50 -11.48 10.03 1.50
CA ALA A 50 -12.66 9.72 0.71
C ALA A 50 -12.34 8.71 -0.39
N LEU A 51 -13.23 7.74 -0.58
CA LEU A 51 -13.17 6.83 -1.72
C LEU A 51 -13.40 7.60 -3.03
N PRO A 52 -12.87 7.12 -4.17
CA PRO A 52 -13.07 7.75 -5.46
C PRO A 52 -14.54 7.70 -5.85
N ASN A 53 -14.99 8.76 -6.52
CA ASN A 53 -16.32 8.87 -7.11
C ASN A 53 -16.20 9.27 -8.58
N SER A 54 -17.32 9.46 -9.27
CA SER A 54 -17.35 9.79 -10.70
C SER A 54 -16.61 11.07 -11.06
N GLU A 55 -16.46 12.02 -10.13
CA GLU A 55 -15.78 13.29 -10.36
C GLU A 55 -14.29 13.23 -10.04
N SER A 56 -13.91 12.46 -9.01
CA SER A 56 -12.53 12.39 -8.53
C SER A 56 -11.70 11.29 -9.19
N PHE A 57 -12.31 10.26 -9.77
CA PHE A 57 -11.61 9.12 -10.35
C PHE A 57 -11.01 9.46 -11.73
N VAL A 58 -9.68 9.44 -11.82
CA VAL A 58 -8.91 9.76 -13.04
C VAL A 58 -8.32 8.53 -13.75
N GLY A 59 -8.71 7.32 -13.33
CA GLY A 59 -8.16 6.08 -13.87
C GLY A 59 -6.63 6.01 -13.76
N PHE A 60 -5.95 5.65 -14.84
CA PHE A 60 -4.50 5.51 -14.88
C PHE A 60 -3.74 6.81 -15.23
N ALA A 61 -4.40 7.95 -15.32
CA ALA A 61 -3.78 9.21 -15.74
C ALA A 61 -2.55 9.57 -14.88
N ASN A 62 -2.64 9.37 -13.56
CA ASN A 62 -1.52 9.61 -12.64
C ASN A 62 -0.35 8.64 -12.86
N TYR A 63 -0.61 7.39 -13.24
CA TYR A 63 0.43 6.41 -13.55
C TYR A 63 1.17 6.78 -14.84
N ILE A 64 0.42 7.15 -15.88
CA ILE A 64 1.00 7.63 -17.15
C ILE A 64 1.84 8.88 -16.87
N LYS A 65 1.30 9.85 -16.14
CA LYS A 65 2.02 11.04 -15.71
C LYS A 65 3.29 10.67 -14.94
N GLY A 66 3.23 9.76 -13.98
CA GLY A 66 4.40 9.29 -13.23
C GLY A 66 5.53 8.72 -14.10
N MET A 67 5.18 8.10 -15.23
CA MET A 67 6.14 7.52 -16.17
C MET A 67 6.67 8.53 -17.22
N THR A 68 5.89 9.55 -17.58
CA THR A 68 6.21 10.44 -18.72
C THR A 68 6.46 11.90 -18.34
N PHE A 69 6.19 12.29 -17.09
CA PHE A 69 6.28 13.68 -16.66
C PHE A 69 7.70 14.24 -16.82
N GLY A 70 7.82 15.38 -17.51
CA GLY A 70 9.06 16.14 -17.61
C GLY A 70 10.22 15.41 -18.32
N ASN A 71 9.94 14.48 -19.25
CA ASN A 71 10.96 13.62 -19.88
C ASN A 71 11.78 12.80 -18.87
N TYR A 72 11.21 12.50 -17.70
CA TYR A 72 11.90 11.74 -16.67
C TYR A 72 12.19 10.31 -17.17
N PRO A 73 13.44 9.82 -17.07
CA PRO A 73 13.82 8.50 -17.58
C PRO A 73 13.42 7.38 -16.61
N PHE A 74 12.11 7.23 -16.33
CA PHE A 74 11.56 6.36 -15.28
C PHE A 74 12.09 4.93 -15.33
N LEU A 75 11.98 4.27 -16.48
CA LEU A 75 12.45 2.88 -16.64
C LEU A 75 13.95 2.73 -16.42
N LYS A 76 14.74 3.72 -16.84
CA LYS A 76 16.19 3.73 -16.62
C LYS A 76 16.51 3.83 -15.13
N SER A 77 15.84 4.73 -14.42
CA SER A 77 15.99 4.88 -12.96
C SER A 77 15.63 3.59 -12.23
N VAL A 78 14.49 2.96 -12.55
CA VAL A 78 14.07 1.68 -11.95
C VAL A 78 15.10 0.58 -12.23
N SER A 79 15.64 0.52 -13.45
CA SER A 79 16.66 -0.47 -13.81
C SER A 79 17.96 -0.30 -13.02
N TYR A 80 18.41 0.94 -12.80
CA TYR A 80 19.59 1.21 -11.98
C TYR A 80 19.35 0.89 -10.52
N SER A 81 18.19 1.26 -9.95
CA SER A 81 17.85 0.89 -8.58
C SER A 81 17.88 -0.62 -8.38
N LEU A 82 17.24 -1.39 -9.27
CA LEU A 82 17.25 -2.85 -9.21
C LEU A 82 18.67 -3.41 -9.34
N PHE A 83 19.44 -2.94 -10.33
CA PHE A 83 20.81 -3.40 -10.55
C PHE A 83 21.68 -3.17 -9.32
N ILE A 84 21.73 -1.92 -8.83
CA ILE A 84 22.54 -1.53 -7.67
C ILE A 84 22.15 -2.36 -6.45
N THR A 85 20.84 -2.47 -6.15
CA THR A 85 20.37 -3.26 -5.00
C THR A 85 20.83 -4.72 -5.09
N VAL A 86 20.77 -5.35 -6.26
CA VAL A 86 21.19 -6.76 -6.40
C VAL A 86 22.70 -6.91 -6.27
N VAL A 87 23.49 -6.04 -6.92
CA VAL A 87 24.95 -6.17 -6.92
C VAL A 87 25.62 -5.69 -5.63
N SER A 88 24.96 -4.83 -4.83
CA SER A 88 25.51 -4.27 -3.60
C SER A 88 25.21 -5.09 -2.33
N VAL A 89 24.50 -6.21 -2.45
CA VAL A 89 24.10 -7.07 -1.31
C VAL A 89 25.20 -8.08 -0.93
N ALA A 90 26.21 -8.26 -1.79
CA ALA A 90 27.40 -9.06 -1.49
C ALA A 90 28.34 -8.33 -0.52
#